data_AF-Q4CVB9-F1
#
_entry.id   AF-Q4CVB9-F1
#
_cell.length_a   1.000
_cell.length_b   1.000
_cell.length_c   1.000
_cell.angle_alpha   90.00
_cell.angle_beta   90.00
_cell.angle_gamma   90.00
#
_symmetry.space_group_name_H-M   'P 1'
#
loop_
_entity.id
_entity.type
_entity.pdbx_description
1 polymer ?
#
loop_
_entity_poly.entity_id
_entity_poly.type
_entity_poly.pdbx_seq_one_letter_code
_entity_poly.pdbx_strand_id
1 'polypeptide(L)'
;YSSRKMYGEKLQFELNDRAQKHGFQSKWWLTRAQAIKNSLTFKGGARSSIILTKSSLKLFHSSQLIGGEALMTHPVSGGSRKLYSKKGEAFQILSDYIRQNKFNSGLYFTNRQLEFFKLAVQPSQTPVSLDVTSGDRYLIYNVEQLEDPELALKTLDRSPVNIPTFLLSGEPIQNESLKKLPKFKSNYWLSGRDAELYQWPIRENEKKKGVPLKNEGSASLQVELYNVEQLSNPEEAFAKAGLFVQ
;
A
#
# COMPACT_ATOMS: atom_id res chain seq x y z
N TYR A 1 -8.04 -21.52 5.40
CA TYR A 1 -8.13 -20.21 4.73
C TYR A 1 -6.78 -19.86 4.10
N SER A 2 -6.48 -20.39 2.91
CA SER A 2 -5.35 -19.90 2.11
C SER A 2 -5.79 -18.58 1.49
N SER A 3 -5.25 -17.46 1.99
CA SER A 3 -5.37 -16.19 1.29
C SER A 3 -4.81 -16.39 -0.12
N ARG A 4 -5.68 -16.36 -1.14
CA ARG A 4 -5.23 -16.33 -2.54
C ARG A 4 -4.36 -15.11 -2.85
N LYS A 5 -4.38 -14.08 -1.99
CA LYS A 5 -3.47 -12.92 -2.06
C LYS A 5 -2.14 -13.27 -1.37
N MET A 6 -1.09 -13.50 -2.16
CA MET A 6 0.28 -13.73 -1.65
C MET A 6 0.87 -12.48 -0.98
N TYR A 7 0.44 -11.31 -1.44
CA TYR A 7 0.98 -10.01 -1.06
C TYR A 7 -0.14 -9.13 -0.53
N GLY A 8 0.21 -8.19 0.37
CA GLY A 8 -0.71 -7.11 0.73
C GLY A 8 -1.11 -6.28 -0.50
N GLU A 9 -2.27 -5.64 -0.47
CA GLU A 9 -2.88 -5.00 -1.66
C GLU A 9 -1.98 -3.95 -2.30
N LYS A 10 -1.32 -3.12 -1.49
CA LYS A 10 -0.36 -2.12 -1.95
C LYS A 10 0.81 -2.75 -2.72
N LEU A 11 1.33 -3.86 -2.21
CA LEU A 11 2.43 -4.57 -2.84
C LEU A 11 1.97 -5.26 -4.13
N GLN A 12 0.80 -5.88 -4.12
CA GLN A 12 0.21 -6.48 -5.33
C GLN A 12 0.01 -5.42 -6.42
N PHE A 13 -0.44 -4.21 -6.07
CA PHE A 13 -0.60 -3.12 -7.02
C PHE A 13 0.74 -2.71 -7.65
N GLU A 14 1.77 -2.50 -6.83
CA GLU A 14 3.11 -2.15 -7.30
C GLU A 14 3.71 -3.25 -8.20
N LEU A 15 3.45 -4.51 -7.87
CA LEU A 15 3.86 -5.67 -8.65
C LEU A 15 3.14 -5.78 -9.99
N ASN A 16 1.84 -5.47 -10.03
CA ASN A 16 1.06 -5.48 -11.27
C ASN A 16 1.52 -4.36 -12.22
N ASP A 17 1.74 -3.15 -11.71
CA ASP A 17 2.29 -2.03 -12.50
C ASP A 17 3.65 -2.38 -13.11
N ARG A 18 4.52 -3.04 -12.34
CA ARG A 18 5.80 -3.55 -12.87
C ARG A 18 5.62 -4.66 -13.91
N ALA A 19 4.69 -5.59 -13.70
CA ALA A 19 4.43 -6.67 -14.65
C ALA A 19 4.03 -6.09 -16.01
N GLN A 20 3.10 -5.13 -16.01
CA GLN A 20 2.66 -4.44 -17.22
C GLN A 20 3.80 -3.67 -17.90
N LYS A 21 4.62 -2.92 -17.15
CA LYS A 21 5.77 -2.19 -17.71
C LYS A 21 6.80 -3.08 -18.37
N HIS A 22 6.97 -4.30 -17.86
CA HIS A 22 7.87 -5.30 -18.43
C HIS A 22 7.21 -6.22 -19.46
N GLY A 23 5.89 -6.07 -19.70
CA GLY A 23 5.14 -6.90 -20.63
C GLY A 23 4.88 -8.33 -20.16
N PHE A 24 4.97 -8.60 -18.86
CA PHE A 24 4.66 -9.91 -18.29
C PHE A 24 3.14 -10.12 -18.20
N GLN A 25 2.66 -11.29 -18.60
CA GLN A 25 1.24 -11.67 -18.47
C GLN A 25 0.94 -12.20 -17.06
N SER A 26 1.89 -12.91 -16.47
CA SER A 26 1.80 -13.45 -15.12
C SER A 26 1.90 -12.34 -14.08
N LYS A 27 0.95 -12.32 -13.15
CA LYS A 27 0.95 -11.42 -11.98
C LYS A 27 1.67 -12.01 -10.77
N TRP A 28 2.28 -13.17 -10.95
CA TRP A 28 2.98 -13.89 -9.90
C TRP A 28 4.46 -13.50 -9.87
N TRP A 29 4.98 -13.34 -8.66
CA TRP A 29 6.37 -13.00 -8.42
C TRP A 29 6.95 -14.00 -7.43
N LEU A 30 8.27 -14.14 -7.39
CA LEU A 30 8.94 -14.97 -6.41
C LEU A 30 10.35 -14.46 -6.14
N THR A 31 10.85 -14.78 -4.95
CA THR A 31 12.25 -14.53 -4.61
C THR A 31 13.14 -15.62 -5.19
N ARG A 32 14.44 -15.32 -5.34
CA ARG A 32 15.43 -16.33 -5.75
C ARG A 32 15.48 -17.54 -4.81
N ALA A 33 15.30 -17.31 -3.50
CA ALA A 33 15.26 -18.37 -2.51
C ALA A 33 14.06 -19.32 -2.71
N GLN A 34 12.89 -18.79 -3.08
CA GLN A 34 11.72 -19.61 -3.42
C GLN A 34 11.93 -20.43 -4.69
N ALA A 35 12.57 -19.86 -5.72
CA ALA A 35 12.93 -20.63 -6.92
C ALA A 35 13.84 -21.81 -6.57
N ILE A 36 14.93 -21.55 -5.85
CA ILE A 36 15.92 -22.57 -5.47
C ILE A 36 15.28 -23.66 -4.61
N LYS A 37 14.46 -23.28 -3.61
CA LYS A 37 13.77 -24.23 -2.73
C LYS A 37 12.85 -25.19 -3.51
N ASN A 38 12.26 -24.71 -4.60
CA ASN A 38 11.34 -25.48 -5.43
C ASN A 38 12.00 -26.02 -6.72
N SER A 39 13.34 -26.02 -6.79
CA SER A 39 14.09 -26.53 -7.94
C SER A 39 13.71 -25.88 -9.28
N LEU A 40 13.35 -24.59 -9.26
CA LEU A 40 12.99 -23.82 -10.45
C LEU A 40 14.21 -23.12 -11.05
N THR A 41 14.35 -23.19 -12.37
CA THR A 41 15.47 -22.60 -13.12
C THR A 41 15.08 -21.28 -13.79
N PHE A 42 15.98 -20.30 -13.76
CA PHE A 42 15.79 -19.00 -14.41
C PHE A 42 16.28 -19.01 -15.86
N LYS A 43 15.54 -18.34 -16.75
CA LYS A 43 15.98 -18.08 -18.13
C LYS A 43 17.24 -17.22 -18.16
N GLY A 44 18.03 -17.37 -19.24
CA GLY A 44 19.15 -16.48 -19.54
C GLY A 44 18.68 -15.01 -19.61
N GLY A 45 19.34 -14.13 -18.85
CA GLY A 45 19.00 -12.71 -18.81
C GLY A 45 17.86 -12.31 -17.86
N ALA A 46 17.37 -13.21 -17.00
CA ALA A 46 16.39 -12.86 -15.97
C ALA A 46 16.88 -11.70 -15.07
N ARG A 47 16.12 -10.60 -15.06
CA ARG A 47 16.43 -9.39 -14.26
C ARG A 47 15.45 -9.26 -13.10
N SER A 48 15.98 -9.13 -11.89
CA SER A 48 15.17 -8.90 -10.70
C SER A 48 14.54 -7.52 -10.71
N SER A 49 13.29 -7.43 -10.28
CA SER A 49 12.70 -6.20 -9.79
C SER A 49 13.08 -5.99 -8.32
N ILE A 50 13.33 -4.73 -7.95
CA ILE A 50 13.70 -4.34 -6.59
C ILE A 50 12.47 -3.74 -5.91
N ILE A 51 12.01 -4.37 -4.83
CA ILE A 51 11.01 -3.77 -3.94
C ILE A 51 11.73 -3.25 -2.70
N LEU A 52 11.44 -2.00 -2.34
CA LEU A 52 11.80 -1.45 -1.05
C LEU A 52 10.65 -1.72 -0.07
N THR A 53 10.92 -2.49 0.97
CA THR A 53 9.90 -2.66 2.01
C THR A 53 9.75 -1.39 2.83
N LYS A 54 8.50 -1.07 3.15
CA LYS A 54 8.17 -0.12 4.20
C LYS A 54 8.02 -0.94 5.47
N SER A 55 8.89 -0.69 6.45
CA SER A 55 8.73 -1.22 7.79
C SER A 55 7.99 -0.19 8.64
N SER A 56 7.07 -0.65 9.47
CA SER A 56 6.48 0.23 10.48
C SER A 56 7.41 0.28 11.70
N LEU A 57 7.86 1.49 12.04
CA LEU A 57 8.62 1.77 13.24
C LEU A 57 7.66 2.16 14.36
N LYS A 58 7.67 1.38 15.43
CA LYS A 58 6.97 1.73 16.66
C LYS A 58 7.87 2.59 17.53
N LEU A 59 7.37 3.74 17.92
CA LEU A 59 8.06 4.73 18.74
C LEU A 59 7.25 5.00 20.01
N PHE A 60 7.95 5.01 21.14
CA PHE A 60 7.40 5.39 22.44
C PHE A 60 8.00 6.72 22.86
N HIS A 61 7.14 7.63 23.30
CA HIS A 61 7.57 8.90 23.88
C HIS A 61 8.16 8.66 25.27
N SER A 62 9.12 9.48 25.71
CA SER A 62 9.74 9.39 27.04
C SER A 62 8.71 9.31 28.17
N SER A 63 7.62 10.10 28.12
CA SER A 63 6.53 10.08 29.11
C SER A 63 5.78 8.74 29.20
N GLN A 64 5.90 7.87 28.20
CA GLN A 64 5.28 6.54 28.19
C GLN A 64 6.18 5.47 28.85
N LEU A 65 7.39 5.84 29.28
CA LEU A 65 8.36 4.92 29.86
C LEU A 65 8.34 4.96 31.38
N ILE A 66 8.68 3.84 32.02
CA ILE A 66 8.86 3.76 33.46
C ILE A 66 10.09 4.60 33.83
N GLY A 67 9.93 5.59 34.70
CA GLY A 67 10.99 6.55 35.03
C GLY A 67 11.32 7.54 33.91
N GLY A 68 10.44 7.65 32.90
CA GLY A 68 10.65 8.49 31.73
C GLY A 68 10.88 9.98 32.02
N GLU A 69 10.42 10.45 33.18
CA GLU A 69 10.62 11.83 33.63
C GLU A 69 12.10 12.18 33.81
N ALA A 70 12.92 11.24 34.30
CA ALA A 70 14.36 11.43 34.47
C ALA A 70 15.10 11.55 33.12
N LEU A 71 14.56 10.96 32.05
CA LEU A 71 15.11 11.12 30.69
C LEU A 71 14.87 12.52 30.12
N MET A 72 13.93 13.28 30.70
CA MET A 72 13.66 14.66 30.30
C MET A 72 14.66 15.64 30.90
N THR A 73 15.17 15.36 32.09
CA THR A 73 16.21 16.18 32.74
C THR A 73 17.62 15.83 32.24
N HIS A 74 17.86 14.56 31.94
CA HIS A 74 19.13 14.06 31.43
C HIS A 74 18.93 13.30 30.12
N PRO A 75 18.73 13.99 28.99
CA PRO A 75 18.46 13.32 27.72
C PRO A 75 19.67 12.49 27.29
N VAL A 76 19.56 11.17 27.43
CA VAL A 76 20.45 10.23 26.76
C VAL A 76 20.04 10.20 25.29
N SER A 77 20.99 10.38 24.38
CA SER A 77 20.74 10.49 22.94
C SER A 77 19.89 9.32 22.39
N GLY A 78 18.57 9.50 22.32
CA GLY A 78 17.63 8.63 21.60
C GLY A 78 17.36 9.13 20.18
N GLY A 79 17.88 10.32 19.83
CA GLY A 79 17.60 10.99 18.58
C GLY A 79 18.21 10.26 17.39
N SER A 80 17.42 9.43 16.69
CA SER A 80 17.71 9.13 15.29
C SER A 80 17.62 10.45 14.54
N ARG A 81 18.75 11.12 14.28
CA ARG A 81 18.81 12.38 13.50
C ARG A 81 18.05 12.27 12.17
N LYS A 82 17.86 11.05 11.64
CA LYS A 82 17.10 10.77 10.42
C LYS A 82 15.58 10.97 10.57
N LEU A 83 14.99 10.81 11.75
CA LEU A 83 13.54 10.96 11.96
C LEU A 83 13.08 12.42 12.06
N TYR A 84 13.97 13.34 12.46
CA TYR A 84 13.62 14.71 12.83
C TYR A 84 13.97 15.77 11.78
N SER A 85 13.91 15.44 10.48
CA SER A 85 13.90 16.50 9.48
C SER A 85 12.61 17.31 9.67
N LYS A 86 12.72 18.57 10.10
CA LYS A 86 11.58 19.47 10.42
C LYS A 86 10.55 19.62 9.28
N LYS A 87 10.87 19.17 8.06
CA LYS A 87 10.00 19.25 6.88
C LYS A 87 9.44 17.88 6.43
N GLY A 88 9.70 16.80 7.16
CA GLY A 88 9.26 15.45 6.79
C GLY A 88 7.89 15.07 7.34
N GLU A 89 7.17 14.19 6.62
CA GLU A 89 5.90 13.60 7.06
C GLU A 89 6.00 12.98 8.47
N ALA A 90 7.10 12.28 8.75
CA ALA A 90 7.39 11.72 10.07
C ALA A 90 7.43 12.78 11.19
N PHE A 91 8.04 13.94 10.93
CA PHE A 91 8.09 15.02 11.91
C PHE A 91 6.69 15.55 12.21
N GLN A 92 5.85 15.70 11.19
CA GLN A 92 4.48 16.17 11.36
C GLN A 92 3.66 15.19 12.22
N ILE A 93 3.71 13.88 11.92
CA ILE A 93 3.02 12.85 12.70
C ILE A 93 3.46 12.87 14.16
N LEU A 94 4.77 12.95 14.43
CA LEU A 94 5.29 12.98 15.80
C LEU A 94 4.91 14.27 16.53
N SER A 95 4.95 15.42 15.85
CA SER A 95 4.52 16.71 16.39
C SER A 95 3.04 16.72 16.75
N ASP A 96 2.19 16.15 15.89
CA ASP A 96 0.76 16.05 16.15
C ASP A 96 0.48 15.10 17.32
N TYR A 97 1.20 13.99 17.40
CA TYR A 97 1.08 13.04 18.52
C TYR A 97 1.49 13.67 19.87
N ILE A 98 2.56 14.48 19.90
CA ILE A 98 2.96 15.28 21.08
C ILE A 98 1.82 16.20 21.49
N ARG A 99 1.23 16.94 20.53
CA ARG A 99 0.17 17.91 20.80
C ARG A 99 -1.10 17.24 21.33
N GLN A 100 -1.50 16.13 20.72
CA GLN A 100 -2.71 15.37 21.10
C GLN A 100 -2.60 14.82 22.52
N ASN A 101 -1.43 14.28 22.89
CA ASN A 101 -1.21 13.68 24.20
C ASN A 101 -0.64 14.67 25.24
N LYS A 102 -0.47 15.95 24.88
CA LYS A 102 0.12 17.00 25.72
C LYS A 102 1.48 16.62 26.29
N PHE A 103 2.31 15.96 25.48
CA PHE A 103 3.69 15.67 25.88
C PHE A 103 4.53 16.95 25.90
N ASN A 104 5.47 17.01 26.83
CA ASN A 104 6.33 18.17 27.08
C ASN A 104 7.72 18.06 26.41
N SER A 105 7.97 17.00 25.63
CA SER A 105 9.25 16.74 24.99
C SER A 105 9.08 16.19 23.56
N GLY A 106 10.18 16.19 22.79
CA GLY A 106 10.24 15.56 21.46
C GLY A 106 10.98 14.22 21.46
N LEU A 107 11.21 13.62 22.62
CA LEU A 107 12.10 12.47 22.78
C LEU A 107 11.32 11.17 22.58
N TYR A 108 11.69 10.43 21.53
CA TYR A 108 11.10 9.12 21.20
C TYR A 108 12.16 8.03 21.19
N PHE A 109 11.71 6.81 21.50
CA PHE A 109 12.52 5.60 21.54
C PHE A 109 11.89 4.50 20.69
N THR A 110 12.72 3.88 19.85
CA THR A 110 12.38 2.64 19.16
C THR A 110 12.47 1.44 20.12
N ASN A 111 11.82 0.32 19.81
CA ASN A 111 11.96 -0.92 20.59
C ASN A 111 13.43 -1.31 20.83
N ARG A 112 14.28 -1.20 19.80
CA ARG A 112 15.71 -1.51 19.91
C ARG A 112 16.44 -0.58 20.88
N GLN A 113 16.06 0.69 20.94
CA GLN A 113 16.63 1.65 21.89
C GLN A 113 16.14 1.38 23.32
N LEU A 114 14.87 0.98 23.48
CA LEU A 114 14.36 0.56 24.78
C LEU A 114 15.16 -0.62 25.33
N GLU A 115 15.39 -1.65 24.50
CA GLU A 115 16.22 -2.80 24.86
C GLU A 115 17.66 -2.38 25.19
N PHE A 116 18.29 -1.57 24.33
CA PHE A 116 19.67 -1.13 24.50
C PHE A 116 19.88 -0.32 25.80
N PHE A 117 18.98 0.62 26.09
CA PHE A 117 19.03 1.45 27.29
C PHE A 117 18.35 0.80 28.51
N LYS A 118 17.85 -0.44 28.38
CA LYS A 118 17.09 -1.16 29.41
C LYS A 118 15.91 -0.35 29.96
N LEU A 119 15.22 0.36 29.08
CA LEU A 119 14.02 1.12 29.38
C LEU A 119 12.79 0.23 29.18
N ALA A 120 11.80 0.40 30.04
CA ALA A 120 10.53 -0.32 29.96
C ALA A 120 9.38 0.66 29.68
N VAL A 121 8.43 0.21 28.87
CA VAL A 121 7.19 0.96 28.60
C VAL A 121 6.21 0.71 29.75
N GLN A 122 5.50 1.75 30.17
CA GLN A 122 4.42 1.61 31.15
C GLN A 122 3.30 0.71 30.59
N PRO A 123 2.56 -0.03 31.43
CA PRO A 123 1.42 -0.81 30.99
C PRO A 123 0.40 0.05 30.22
N SER A 124 -0.29 -0.55 29.26
CA SER A 124 -1.37 0.07 28.45
C SER A 124 -0.98 1.25 27.54
N GLN A 125 0.31 1.56 27.39
CA GLN A 125 0.74 2.63 26.47
C GLN A 125 0.74 2.16 25.02
N THR A 126 0.24 3.03 24.14
CA THR A 126 0.20 2.78 22.69
C THR A 126 1.35 3.52 22.00
N PRO A 127 2.17 2.85 21.18
CA PRO A 127 3.21 3.54 20.42
C PRO A 127 2.63 4.31 19.24
N VAL A 128 3.33 5.36 18.81
CA VAL A 128 3.11 5.94 17.49
C VAL A 128 3.79 5.06 16.45
N SER A 129 3.08 4.72 15.37
CA SER A 129 3.58 3.86 14.30
C SER A 129 3.91 4.72 13.07
N LEU A 130 5.16 4.66 12.60
CA LEU A 130 5.62 5.38 11.42
C LEU A 130 6.04 4.41 10.33
N ASP A 131 5.52 4.58 9.12
CA ASP A 131 6.06 3.87 7.96
C ASP A 131 7.40 4.47 7.56
N VAL A 132 8.48 3.71 7.75
CA VAL A 132 9.82 4.05 7.27
C VAL A 132 10.23 3.06 6.19
N THR A 133 10.87 3.56 5.13
CA THR A 133 11.53 2.69 4.16
C THR A 133 12.64 1.95 4.92
N SER A 134 12.50 0.64 5.14
CA SER A 134 13.48 -0.14 5.91
C SER A 134 14.85 -0.13 5.24
N GLY A 135 14.89 0.17 3.94
CA GLY A 135 16.06 0.02 3.10
C GLY A 135 16.26 -1.43 2.65
N ASP A 136 15.54 -2.39 3.24
CA ASP A 136 15.60 -3.79 2.86
C ASP A 136 15.02 -3.94 1.45
N ARG A 137 15.92 -4.32 0.55
CA ARG A 137 15.68 -4.55 -0.87
C ARG A 137 15.36 -6.02 -1.07
N TYR A 138 14.13 -6.31 -1.45
CA TYR A 138 13.77 -7.64 -1.91
C TYR A 138 13.95 -7.71 -3.41
N LEU A 139 14.82 -8.62 -3.85
CA LEU A 139 14.97 -8.98 -5.24
C LEU A 139 13.93 -10.04 -5.58
N ILE A 140 13.02 -9.69 -6.46
CA ILE A 140 11.93 -10.54 -6.91
C ILE A 140 11.95 -10.70 -8.42
N TYR A 141 11.42 -11.82 -8.89
CA TYR A 141 11.40 -12.20 -10.29
C TYR A 141 9.98 -12.59 -10.66
N ASN A 142 9.57 -12.24 -11.88
CA ASN A 142 8.30 -12.70 -12.40
C ASN A 142 8.42 -14.18 -12.79
N VAL A 143 7.36 -14.97 -12.62
CA VAL A 143 7.38 -16.40 -12.97
C VAL A 143 7.71 -16.63 -14.45
N GLU A 144 7.36 -15.69 -15.34
CA GLU A 144 7.71 -15.78 -16.76
C GLU A 144 9.21 -15.72 -17.05
N GLN A 145 10.01 -15.27 -16.08
CA GLN A 145 11.47 -15.28 -16.16
C GLN A 145 12.08 -16.64 -15.79
N LEU A 146 11.25 -17.61 -15.39
CA LEU A 146 11.66 -19.01 -15.22
C LEU A 146 11.55 -19.76 -16.55
N GLU A 147 12.32 -20.83 -16.69
CA GLU A 147 12.33 -21.67 -17.89
C GLU A 147 10.94 -22.29 -18.15
N ASP A 148 10.30 -22.79 -17.09
CA ASP A 148 8.94 -23.32 -17.12
C ASP A 148 8.02 -22.59 -16.12
N PRO A 149 7.30 -21.55 -16.57
CA PRO A 149 6.37 -20.80 -15.72
C PRO A 149 5.17 -21.63 -15.25
N GLU A 150 4.71 -22.62 -16.02
CA GLU A 150 3.55 -23.44 -15.67
C GLU A 150 3.88 -24.41 -14.53
N LEU A 151 5.05 -25.05 -14.60
CA LEU A 151 5.58 -25.88 -13.52
C LEU A 151 5.70 -25.06 -12.24
N ALA A 152 6.18 -23.82 -12.32
CA ALA A 152 6.31 -22.95 -11.16
C ALA A 152 4.95 -22.62 -10.53
N LEU A 153 3.92 -22.31 -11.32
CA LEU A 153 2.57 -22.06 -10.80
C LEU A 153 1.99 -23.31 -10.10
N LYS A 154 2.16 -24.50 -10.69
CA LYS A 154 1.73 -25.77 -10.09
C LYS A 154 2.49 -26.07 -8.80
N THR A 155 3.81 -25.93 -8.80
CA THR A 155 4.69 -26.24 -7.66
C THR A 155 4.44 -25.31 -6.47
N LEU A 156 4.09 -24.05 -6.75
CA LEU A 156 3.77 -23.06 -5.71
C LEU A 156 2.32 -23.15 -5.20
N ASP A 157 1.55 -24.13 -5.69
CA ASP A 157 0.10 -24.29 -5.45
C ASP A 157 -0.68 -23.00 -5.75
N ARG A 158 -0.35 -22.36 -6.88
CA ARG A 158 -0.92 -21.07 -7.28
C ARG A 158 -1.77 -21.23 -8.53
N SER A 159 -3.05 -20.88 -8.43
CA SER A 159 -3.89 -20.61 -9.60
C SER A 159 -3.49 -19.29 -10.27
N PRO A 160 -3.62 -19.14 -11.60
CA PRO A 160 -3.50 -17.84 -12.26
C PRO A 160 -4.34 -16.79 -11.53
N VAL A 161 -3.72 -15.66 -11.19
CA VAL A 161 -4.42 -14.57 -10.51
C VAL A 161 -5.26 -13.83 -11.53
N ASN A 162 -6.48 -14.31 -11.72
CA ASN A 162 -7.56 -13.55 -12.34
C ASN A 162 -8.19 -12.59 -11.33
N ILE A 163 -7.42 -12.09 -10.34
CA ILE A 163 -7.89 -10.96 -9.53
C ILE A 163 -7.85 -9.77 -10.47
N PRO A 164 -9.00 -9.23 -10.82
CA PRO A 164 -9.02 -7.99 -11.54
C PRO A 164 -8.66 -6.90 -10.54
N THR A 165 -7.75 -6.01 -10.90
CA THR A 165 -7.22 -4.97 -10.00
C THR A 165 -8.23 -3.83 -9.78
N PHE A 166 -9.52 -4.11 -9.97
CA PHE A 166 -10.57 -3.11 -9.95
C PHE A 166 -11.23 -3.01 -8.58
N LEU A 167 -11.39 -1.79 -8.10
CA LEU A 167 -12.41 -1.43 -7.10
C LEU A 167 -13.69 -1.05 -7.86
N LEU A 168 -14.20 -1.99 -8.68
CA LEU A 168 -15.58 -1.94 -9.13
C LEU A 168 -16.42 -2.31 -7.91
N SER A 169 -16.68 -1.33 -7.06
CA SER A 169 -17.76 -1.43 -6.11
C SER A 169 -19.01 -1.72 -6.95
N GLY A 170 -19.50 -2.96 -6.95
CA GLY A 170 -20.86 -3.26 -7.43
C GLY A 170 -21.92 -2.77 -6.45
N GLU A 171 -21.48 -2.36 -5.26
CA GLU A 171 -22.30 -1.73 -4.24
C GLU A 171 -22.43 -0.22 -4.51
N PRO A 172 -23.61 0.37 -4.28
CA PRO A 172 -23.78 1.81 -4.37
C PRO A 172 -22.85 2.49 -3.35
N ILE A 173 -22.06 3.47 -3.81
CA ILE A 173 -21.17 4.24 -2.92
C ILE A 173 -22.03 4.98 -1.89
N GLN A 174 -21.92 4.56 -0.62
CA GLN A 174 -22.46 5.29 0.51
C GLN A 174 -21.31 6.04 1.16
N ASN A 175 -21.20 7.34 0.91
CA ASN A 175 -20.28 8.19 1.64
C ASN A 175 -21.10 9.25 2.36
N GLU A 176 -21.07 9.24 3.69
CA GLU A 176 -21.83 10.17 4.54
C GLU A 176 -21.54 11.64 4.22
N SER A 177 -20.33 11.94 3.73
CA SER A 177 -19.93 13.30 3.35
C SER A 177 -20.41 13.75 1.96
N LEU A 178 -20.79 12.81 1.07
CA LEU A 178 -21.25 13.10 -0.28
C LEU A 178 -22.77 13.26 -0.29
N LYS A 179 -23.25 14.47 0.01
CA LYS A 179 -24.68 14.79 0.16
C LYS A 179 -25.57 14.34 -1.01
N LYS A 180 -25.06 14.26 -2.24
CA LYS A 180 -25.76 13.71 -3.42
C LYS A 180 -24.74 13.19 -4.45
N LEU A 181 -24.73 11.88 -4.68
CA LEU A 181 -24.06 11.30 -5.85
C LEU A 181 -24.92 11.49 -7.11
N PRO A 182 -24.31 11.61 -8.30
CA PRO A 182 -25.05 11.55 -9.55
C PRO A 182 -25.74 10.18 -9.66
N LYS A 183 -26.98 10.17 -10.16
CA LYS A 183 -27.74 8.93 -10.36
C LYS A 183 -27.30 8.26 -11.66
N PHE A 184 -26.71 7.08 -11.55
CA PHE A 184 -26.40 6.19 -12.66
C PHE A 184 -27.29 4.94 -12.56
N LYS A 185 -27.52 4.24 -13.68
CA LYS A 185 -28.19 2.93 -13.68
C LYS A 185 -27.25 1.84 -13.17
N SER A 186 -25.98 2.01 -13.50
CA SER A 186 -24.85 1.19 -13.11
C SER A 186 -24.37 1.56 -11.71
N ASN A 187 -24.15 0.56 -10.85
CA ASN A 187 -23.46 0.76 -9.58
C ASN A 187 -21.94 0.70 -9.72
N TYR A 188 -21.40 0.53 -10.93
CA TYR A 188 -20.00 0.25 -11.16
C TYR A 188 -19.15 1.52 -11.25
N TRP A 189 -18.16 1.63 -10.36
CA TRP A 189 -17.24 2.76 -10.29
C TRP A 189 -15.78 2.33 -10.52
N LEU A 190 -14.97 3.24 -11.06
CA LEU A 190 -13.54 3.04 -11.29
C LEU A 190 -12.78 4.34 -11.04
N SER A 191 -11.49 4.26 -10.68
CA SER A 191 -10.68 5.47 -10.59
C SER A 191 -10.35 6.03 -11.98
N GLY A 192 -10.16 7.34 -12.09
CA GLY A 192 -9.75 7.95 -13.37
C GLY A 192 -8.43 7.37 -13.89
N ARG A 193 -7.53 6.99 -12.98
CA ARG A 193 -6.28 6.31 -13.31
C ARG A 193 -6.48 4.91 -13.89
N ASP A 194 -7.44 4.15 -13.34
CA ASP A 194 -7.77 2.83 -13.90
C ASP A 194 -8.40 2.97 -15.29
N ALA A 195 -9.25 3.98 -15.47
CA ALA A 195 -9.87 4.29 -16.76
C ALA A 195 -8.78 4.54 -17.84
N GLU A 196 -7.77 5.34 -17.53
CA GLU A 196 -6.62 5.57 -18.41
C GLU A 196 -5.81 4.29 -18.66
N LEU A 197 -5.56 3.50 -17.62
CA LEU A 197 -4.78 2.26 -17.72
C LEU A 197 -5.43 1.22 -18.63
N TYR A 198 -6.76 1.12 -18.60
CA TYR A 198 -7.53 0.21 -19.47
C TYR A 198 -7.90 0.83 -20.82
N GLN A 199 -7.42 2.04 -21.13
CA GLN A 199 -7.78 2.79 -22.34
C GLN A 199 -9.30 2.95 -22.48
N TRP A 200 -9.97 3.18 -21.36
CA TRP A 200 -11.38 3.55 -21.29
C TRP A 200 -11.48 5.04 -20.99
N PRO A 201 -11.38 5.90 -22.01
CA PRO A 201 -11.33 7.33 -21.75
C PRO A 201 -12.66 7.81 -21.16
N ILE A 202 -12.56 8.59 -20.09
CA ILE A 202 -13.69 9.34 -19.54
C ILE A 202 -14.08 10.42 -20.55
N ARG A 203 -15.37 10.55 -20.84
CA ARG A 203 -15.86 11.58 -21.76
C ARG A 203 -15.43 12.97 -21.27
N GLU A 204 -15.05 13.84 -22.19
CA GLU A 204 -14.43 15.14 -21.84
C GLU A 204 -15.34 16.02 -20.95
N ASN A 205 -16.66 15.93 -21.16
CA ASN A 205 -17.69 16.60 -20.36
C ASN A 205 -17.93 15.96 -18.98
N GLU A 206 -17.45 14.73 -18.75
CA GLU A 206 -17.57 13.98 -17.51
C GLU A 206 -16.31 14.06 -16.63
N LYS A 207 -15.14 14.41 -17.19
CA LYS A 207 -13.88 14.57 -16.44
C LYS A 207 -13.96 15.53 -15.24
N LYS A 208 -14.85 16.53 -15.29
CA LYS A 208 -15.07 17.47 -14.18
C LYS A 208 -16.09 16.99 -13.13
N LYS A 209 -16.70 15.82 -13.37
CA LYS A 209 -17.78 15.26 -12.55
C LYS A 209 -17.34 14.01 -11.78
N GLY A 210 -16.03 13.75 -11.71
CA GLY A 210 -15.47 12.70 -10.88
C GLY A 210 -15.84 12.91 -9.41
N VAL A 211 -16.15 11.82 -8.71
CA VAL A 211 -16.46 11.82 -7.29
C VAL A 211 -15.14 11.76 -6.52
N PRO A 212 -14.76 12.83 -5.79
CA PRO A 212 -13.51 12.82 -5.05
C PRO A 212 -13.64 11.93 -3.82
N LEU A 213 -12.87 10.86 -3.77
CA LEU A 213 -12.57 10.13 -2.55
C LEU A 213 -11.35 10.76 -1.88
N LYS A 214 -11.60 11.35 -0.71
CA LYS A 214 -10.53 11.76 0.21
C LYS A 214 -10.38 10.66 1.25
N ASN A 215 -9.16 10.12 1.36
CA ASN A 215 -8.84 9.22 2.45
C ASN A 215 -8.66 10.06 3.73
N GLU A 216 -9.46 9.79 4.77
CA GLU A 216 -9.29 10.49 6.05
C GLU A 216 -7.86 10.22 6.57
N GLY A 217 -7.07 11.28 6.69
CA GLY A 217 -5.66 11.21 7.10
C GLY A 217 -4.62 11.31 5.98
N SER A 218 -5.00 11.34 4.69
CA SER A 218 -4.05 11.58 3.58
C SER A 218 -4.46 12.79 2.75
N ALA A 219 -3.95 13.97 3.11
CA ALA A 219 -4.23 15.22 2.39
C ALA A 219 -3.75 15.22 0.92
N SER A 220 -2.86 14.29 0.54
CA SER A 220 -2.16 14.28 -0.75
C SER A 220 -2.75 13.34 -1.81
N LEU A 221 -3.63 12.40 -1.45
CA LEU A 221 -4.17 11.41 -2.37
C LEU A 221 -5.68 11.61 -2.53
N GLN A 222 -6.06 12.60 -3.34
CA GLN A 222 -7.42 12.73 -3.83
C GLN A 222 -7.57 11.82 -5.04
N VAL A 223 -8.34 10.74 -4.89
CA VAL A 223 -8.67 9.83 -5.99
C VAL A 223 -10.05 10.21 -6.50
N GLU A 224 -10.18 10.42 -7.80
CA GLU A 224 -11.49 10.66 -8.41
C GLU A 224 -12.05 9.35 -8.95
N LEU A 225 -13.26 9.03 -8.51
CA LEU A 225 -14.03 7.90 -9.02
C LEU A 225 -15.01 8.37 -10.11
N TYR A 226 -15.13 7.55 -11.13
CA TYR A 226 -16.02 7.73 -12.26
C TYR A 226 -16.89 6.50 -12.39
N ASN A 227 -18.16 6.67 -12.70
CA ASN A 227 -19.03 5.55 -13.03
C ASN A 227 -18.70 5.03 -14.44
N VAL A 228 -18.87 3.74 -14.68
CA VAL A 228 -18.70 3.13 -16.01
C VAL A 228 -19.52 3.84 -17.09
N GLU A 229 -20.70 4.39 -16.74
CA GLU A 229 -21.52 5.18 -17.66
C GLU A 229 -20.85 6.49 -18.12
N GLN A 230 -19.82 6.97 -17.43
CA GLN A 230 -19.10 8.20 -17.78
C GLN A 230 -17.99 7.97 -18.83
N LEU A 231 -17.70 6.71 -19.15
CA LEU A 231 -16.73 6.32 -20.17
C LEU A 231 -17.26 6.61 -21.58
N SER A 232 -16.36 6.74 -22.55
CA SER A 232 -16.72 6.90 -23.97
C SER A 232 -17.44 5.68 -24.53
N ASN A 233 -17.09 4.48 -24.05
CA ASN A 233 -17.66 3.21 -24.47
C ASN A 233 -17.98 2.33 -23.23
N PRO A 234 -19.12 2.55 -22.56
CA PRO A 234 -19.50 1.79 -21.37
C PRO A 234 -19.67 0.29 -21.64
N GLU A 235 -20.20 -0.08 -22.82
CA GLU A 235 -20.47 -1.48 -23.18
C GLU A 235 -19.19 -2.31 -23.28
N GLU A 236 -18.15 -1.76 -23.89
CA GLU A 236 -16.84 -2.41 -23.95
C GLU A 236 -16.25 -2.60 -22.55
N ALA A 237 -16.38 -1.61 -21.67
CA ALA A 237 -15.93 -1.72 -20.29
C ALA A 237 -16.71 -2.82 -19.54
N PHE A 238 -18.03 -2.90 -19.71
CA PHE A 238 -18.86 -3.97 -19.15
C PHE A 238 -18.43 -5.35 -19.68
N ALA A 239 -18.29 -5.50 -20.99
CA ALA A 239 -17.90 -6.76 -21.63
C ALA A 239 -16.51 -7.24 -21.20
N LYS A 240 -15.51 -6.35 -21.22
CA LYS A 240 -14.13 -6.68 -20.80
C LYS A 240 -14.01 -6.96 -19.31
N ALA A 241 -14.82 -6.29 -18.48
CA ALA A 241 -14.84 -6.53 -17.05
C ALA A 241 -15.73 -7.73 -16.66
N GLY A 242 -16.43 -8.36 -17.61
CA GLY A 242 -17.33 -9.48 -17.35
C GLY A 242 -18.58 -9.10 -16.54
N LEU A 243 -19.00 -7.84 -16.67
CA LEU A 243 -20.09 -7.23 -15.91
C LEU A 243 -21.36 -7.27 -16.75
N PHE A 244 -22.41 -7.90 -16.24
CA PHE A 244 -23.74 -7.82 -16.84
C PHE A 244 -24.52 -6.67 -16.20
N VAL A 245 -25.15 -5.83 -17.01
CA VAL A 245 -26.18 -4.91 -16.55
C VAL A 245 -27.44 -5.76 -16.33
N GLN A 246 -27.90 -5.89 -15.07
CA GLN A 246 -29.22 -6.46 -14.78
C GLN A 246 -30.32 -5.43 -15.05
#